data_AF-A0A2S8AAG6-F1
#
_entry.id   AF-A0A2S8AAG6-F1
#
_cell.length_a   1.000
_cell.length_b   1.000
_cell.length_c   1.000
_cell.angle_alpha   90.00
_cell.angle_beta   90.00
_cell.angle_gamma   90.00
#
_symmetry.space_group_name_H-M   'P 1'
#
loop_
_entity.id
_entity.type
_entity.pdbx_description
1 polymer ?
#
loop_
_entity_poly.entity_id
_entity_poly.type
_entity_poly.pdbx_seq_one_letter_code
_entity_poly.pdbx_strand_id
1 'polypeptide(L)'
;MKRYFLIIYVLLSYFIYAQLETAHWFFGNHAGLDFTSRSPIADTNGALYTHECCSSISDKNGNLLFYTDGSTVYNKNHSIMSNDTGLLGNSSSTQSGLIIPDPYTPTLYYIFSVHTNDISPTNSVGIHYSLVDMTLDSGNGAVISGKKIFLCLSMVYKKVLKILLQ
;
A
#
# COMPACT_ATOMS: atom_id res chain seq x y z
N MET A 1 -21.07 -41.86 6.50
CA MET A 1 -21.37 -40.44 6.81
C MET A 1 -20.12 -39.57 6.89
N LYS A 2 -19.09 -39.92 7.70
CA LYS A 2 -17.84 -39.11 7.83
C LYS A 2 -17.09 -38.81 6.52
N ARG A 3 -17.10 -39.73 5.54
CA ARG A 3 -16.41 -39.55 4.23
C ARG A 3 -17.06 -38.49 3.33
N TYR A 4 -18.37 -38.28 3.44
CA TYR A 4 -19.08 -37.28 2.63
C TYR A 4 -18.78 -35.86 3.09
N PHE A 5 -18.61 -35.64 4.41
CA PHE A 5 -18.17 -34.35 4.95
C PHE A 5 -16.80 -33.93 4.43
N LEU A 6 -15.88 -34.89 4.27
CA LEU A 6 -14.52 -34.62 3.77
C LEU A 6 -14.54 -34.27 2.27
N ILE A 7 -15.39 -34.92 1.49
CA ILE A 7 -15.59 -34.59 0.06
C ILE A 7 -16.22 -33.20 -0.08
N ILE A 8 -17.22 -32.86 0.74
CA ILE A 8 -17.84 -31.53 0.74
C ILE A 8 -16.81 -30.45 1.11
N TYR A 9 -15.95 -30.72 2.11
CA TYR A 9 -14.90 -29.78 2.51
C TYR A 9 -13.90 -29.51 1.37
N VAL A 10 -13.48 -30.54 0.63
CA VAL A 10 -12.57 -30.41 -0.53
C VAL A 10 -13.25 -29.71 -1.71
N LEU A 11 -14.55 -29.90 -1.93
CA LEU A 11 -15.29 -29.20 -2.99
C LEU A 11 -15.50 -27.71 -2.67
N LEU A 12 -15.62 -27.35 -1.39
CA LEU A 12 -15.78 -25.95 -0.97
C LEU A 12 -14.49 -25.13 -1.12
N SER A 13 -13.30 -25.75 -1.03
CA SER A 13 -12.03 -25.04 -1.23
C SER A 13 -11.79 -24.60 -2.68
N TYR A 14 -12.54 -25.12 -3.65
CA TYR A 14 -12.45 -24.70 -5.05
C TYR A 14 -13.04 -23.31 -5.33
N PHE A 15 -13.81 -22.74 -4.39
CA PHE A 15 -14.45 -21.44 -4.52
C PHE A 15 -13.67 -20.29 -3.86
N ILE A 16 -12.43 -20.52 -3.45
CA ILE A 16 -11.59 -19.47 -2.87
C ILE A 16 -10.95 -18.69 -4.01
N TYR A 17 -11.37 -17.44 -4.20
CA TYR A 17 -10.74 -16.50 -5.12
C TYR A 17 -9.59 -15.79 -4.42
N ALA A 18 -8.49 -15.56 -5.13
CA ALA A 18 -7.46 -14.63 -4.66
C ALA A 18 -8.02 -13.20 -4.65
N GLN A 19 -7.58 -12.41 -3.66
CA GLN A 19 -7.96 -11.01 -3.51
C GLN A 19 -7.19 -10.15 -4.54
N LEU A 20 -7.89 -9.23 -5.21
CA LEU A 20 -7.36 -8.41 -6.32
C LEU A 20 -6.79 -7.06 -5.86
N GLU A 21 -6.85 -6.78 -4.56
CA GLU A 21 -6.41 -5.54 -3.95
C GLU A 21 -4.88 -5.32 -4.09
N THR A 22 -4.14 -6.36 -4.47
CA THR A 22 -2.71 -6.28 -4.84
C THR A 22 -2.45 -6.74 -6.27
N ALA A 23 -3.41 -6.52 -7.19
CA ALA A 23 -3.32 -6.97 -8.58
C ALA A 23 -2.27 -6.22 -9.40
N HIS A 24 -1.98 -4.96 -9.09
CA HIS A 24 -0.93 -4.20 -9.76
C HIS A 24 0.32 -4.08 -8.89
N TRP A 25 1.48 -4.39 -9.45
CA TRP A 25 2.78 -4.26 -8.80
C TRP A 25 3.62 -3.29 -9.62
N PHE A 26 3.96 -2.13 -9.06
CA PHE A 26 4.95 -1.21 -9.65
C PHE A 26 6.20 -1.19 -8.79
N PHE A 27 7.38 -1.31 -9.40
CA PHE A 27 8.65 -1.43 -8.68
C PHE A 27 9.84 -1.02 -9.55
N GLY A 28 10.99 -0.78 -8.90
CA GLY A 28 12.23 -0.51 -9.61
C GLY A 28 12.16 0.76 -10.47
N ASN A 29 12.66 0.64 -11.70
CA ASN A 29 12.72 1.74 -12.67
C ASN A 29 11.68 1.52 -13.78
N HIS A 30 10.50 2.13 -13.62
CA HIS A 30 9.36 2.06 -14.55
C HIS A 30 8.91 0.63 -14.87
N ALA A 31 9.16 -0.32 -13.96
CA ALA A 31 8.75 -1.70 -14.12
C ALA A 31 7.44 -1.97 -13.38
N GLY A 32 6.66 -2.90 -13.91
CA GLY A 32 5.46 -3.36 -13.24
C GLY A 32 4.87 -4.64 -13.84
N LEU A 33 3.98 -5.25 -13.06
CA LEU A 33 3.24 -6.46 -13.38
C LEU A 33 1.76 -6.27 -13.02
N ASP A 34 0.90 -6.70 -13.93
CA ASP A 34 -0.56 -6.75 -13.78
C ASP A 34 -1.02 -8.20 -13.65
N PHE A 35 -1.64 -8.52 -12.52
CA PHE A 35 -2.19 -9.82 -12.14
C PHE A 35 -3.73 -9.87 -12.22
N THR A 36 -4.39 -8.88 -12.83
CA THR A 36 -5.86 -8.88 -13.03
C THR A 36 -6.33 -10.00 -13.96
N SER A 37 -5.40 -10.57 -14.75
CA SER A 37 -5.66 -11.70 -15.65
C SER A 37 -5.06 -13.02 -15.13
N ARG A 38 -5.37 -14.15 -15.78
CA ARG A 38 -4.87 -15.48 -15.40
C ARG A 38 -3.35 -15.62 -15.50
N SER A 39 -2.69 -14.72 -16.23
CA SER A 39 -1.23 -14.72 -16.36
C SER A 39 -0.71 -13.30 -16.13
N PRO A 40 0.42 -13.12 -15.44
CA PRO A 40 0.98 -11.80 -15.21
C PRO A 40 1.33 -11.14 -16.54
N ILE A 41 0.91 -9.89 -16.71
CA ILE A 41 1.22 -9.07 -17.89
C ILE A 41 2.20 -7.98 -17.45
N ALA A 42 3.20 -7.68 -18.28
CA ALA A 42 4.10 -6.56 -17.99
C ALA A 42 3.35 -5.22 -18.13
N ASP A 43 3.47 -4.36 -17.13
CA ASP A 43 2.93 -2.99 -17.13
C ASP A 43 4.07 -2.01 -16.86
N THR A 44 4.57 -1.39 -17.91
CA THR A 44 5.71 -0.46 -17.86
C THR A 44 5.28 1.01 -17.86
N ASN A 45 4.00 1.29 -17.60
CA ASN A 45 3.49 2.67 -17.57
C ASN A 45 3.68 3.34 -16.20
N GLY A 46 4.12 2.58 -15.18
CA GLY A 46 4.39 3.09 -13.85
C GLY A 46 5.46 4.19 -13.84
N ALA A 47 5.19 5.26 -13.10
CA ALA A 47 6.10 6.40 -12.93
C ALA A 47 7.16 6.23 -11.82
N LEU A 48 7.23 5.05 -11.19
CA LEU A 48 8.21 4.80 -10.13
C LEU A 48 9.64 4.76 -10.68
N TYR A 49 10.57 5.41 -9.98
CA TYR A 49 12.00 5.30 -10.19
C TYR A 49 12.68 5.17 -8.83
N THR A 50 12.87 3.94 -8.38
CA THR A 50 13.47 3.64 -7.08
C THR A 50 14.29 2.36 -7.11
N HIS A 51 15.30 2.25 -6.25
CA HIS A 51 16.09 1.03 -6.10
C HIS A 51 15.42 0.01 -5.19
N GLU A 52 14.60 0.48 -4.27
CA GLU A 52 13.94 -0.34 -3.26
C GLU A 52 12.62 0.30 -2.85
N CYS A 53 11.83 -0.49 -2.13
CA CYS A 53 10.55 -0.11 -1.56
C CYS A 53 9.53 0.43 -2.55
N CYS A 54 8.47 -0.34 -2.68
CA CYS A 54 7.35 0.03 -3.49
C CYS A 54 6.13 -0.67 -2.93
N SER A 55 5.02 0.05 -2.88
CA SER A 55 3.73 -0.52 -2.50
C SER A 55 2.70 0.01 -3.47
N SER A 56 1.79 -0.87 -3.87
CA SER A 56 0.70 -0.58 -4.79
C SER A 56 -0.57 -1.14 -4.18
N ILE A 57 -1.68 -0.44 -4.34
CA ILE A 57 -2.99 -0.90 -3.88
C ILE A 57 -4.03 -0.74 -4.99
N SER A 58 -4.89 -1.73 -5.11
CA SER A 58 -6.00 -1.80 -6.04
C SER A 58 -7.32 -1.92 -5.28
N ASP A 59 -8.42 -1.62 -5.94
CA ASP A 59 -9.74 -1.91 -5.38
C ASP A 59 -10.07 -3.41 -5.43
N LYS A 60 -11.22 -3.79 -4.86
CA LYS A 60 -11.73 -5.18 -4.85
C LYS A 60 -11.93 -5.80 -6.23
N ASN A 61 -11.99 -5.00 -7.28
CA ASN A 61 -12.14 -5.44 -8.67
C ASN A 61 -10.79 -5.50 -9.39
N GLY A 62 -9.69 -5.16 -8.71
CA GLY A 62 -8.34 -5.13 -9.28
C GLY A 62 -7.99 -3.84 -9.99
N ASN A 63 -8.80 -2.78 -9.90
CA ASN A 63 -8.44 -1.50 -10.50
C ASN A 63 -7.38 -0.80 -9.64
N LEU A 64 -6.27 -0.37 -10.25
CA LEU A 64 -5.26 0.44 -9.58
C LEU A 64 -5.88 1.68 -8.90
N LEU A 65 -5.55 1.91 -7.64
CA LEU A 65 -5.91 3.14 -6.92
C LEU A 65 -4.72 4.09 -6.85
N PHE A 66 -3.61 3.63 -6.28
CA PHE A 66 -2.36 4.38 -6.19
C PHE A 66 -1.18 3.47 -5.82
N TYR A 67 0.02 4.01 -5.95
CA TYR A 67 1.27 3.35 -5.58
C TYR A 67 2.31 4.37 -5.10
N THR A 68 3.34 3.92 -4.39
CA THR A 68 4.34 4.79 -3.76
C THR A 68 5.66 4.06 -3.52
N ASP A 69 6.75 4.80 -3.48
CA ASP A 69 8.07 4.37 -2.96
C ASP A 69 8.26 4.68 -1.47
N GLY A 70 7.21 5.20 -0.81
CA GLY A 70 7.28 5.67 0.57
C GLY A 70 7.69 7.14 0.71
N SER A 71 8.04 7.82 -0.38
CA SER A 71 8.36 9.26 -0.42
C SER A 71 7.35 10.02 -1.29
N THR A 72 7.02 9.52 -2.47
CA THR A 72 6.07 10.11 -3.43
C THR A 72 4.92 9.17 -3.68
N VAL A 73 3.69 9.70 -3.72
CA VAL A 73 2.49 8.92 -4.04
C VAL A 73 2.04 9.23 -5.46
N TYR A 74 1.84 8.19 -6.27
CA TYR A 74 1.32 8.29 -7.62
C TYR A 74 -0.10 7.72 -7.68
N ASN A 75 -1.01 8.45 -8.30
CA ASN A 75 -2.39 8.00 -8.50
C ASN A 75 -2.48 6.96 -9.65
N LYS A 76 -3.70 6.44 -9.87
CA LYS A 76 -4.01 5.48 -10.94
C LYS A 76 -3.68 5.96 -12.37
N ASN A 77 -3.52 7.26 -12.59
CA ASN A 77 -3.12 7.83 -13.88
C ASN A 77 -1.60 8.04 -13.97
N HIS A 78 -0.83 7.40 -13.09
CA HIS A 78 0.62 7.50 -12.99
C HIS A 78 1.14 8.93 -12.74
N SER A 79 0.27 9.82 -12.26
CA SER A 79 0.62 11.20 -11.93
C SER A 79 0.81 11.36 -10.43
N ILE A 80 1.66 12.30 -10.01
CA ILE A 80 1.86 12.59 -8.58
C ILE A 80 0.50 12.99 -7.98
N MET A 81 0.17 12.39 -6.84
CA MET A 81 -1.09 12.59 -6.14
C MET A 81 -1.15 14.00 -5.53
N SER A 82 -2.33 14.63 -5.58
CA SER A 82 -2.55 15.97 -5.04
C SER A 82 -2.25 16.06 -3.53
N ASN A 83 -1.78 17.22 -3.08
CA ASN A 83 -1.34 17.49 -1.70
C ASN A 83 -0.16 16.62 -1.20
N ASP A 84 0.61 16.05 -2.13
CA ASP A 84 1.85 15.36 -1.79
C ASP A 84 2.89 16.37 -1.25
N THR A 85 2.93 16.48 0.07
CA THR A 85 3.96 17.27 0.79
C THR A 85 5.22 16.45 1.05
N GLY A 86 5.44 15.39 0.26
CA GLY A 86 6.40 14.33 0.49
C GLY A 86 5.98 13.50 1.69
N LEU A 87 5.75 12.20 1.49
CA LEU A 87 5.83 11.27 2.61
C LEU A 87 7.23 11.40 3.22
N LEU A 88 7.33 11.24 4.54
CA LEU A 88 8.63 11.35 5.22
C LEU A 88 9.51 10.11 5.01
N GLY A 89 9.15 9.18 4.13
CA GLY A 89 10.01 8.03 3.86
C GLY A 89 11.31 8.42 3.17
N ASN A 90 12.34 7.58 3.36
CA ASN A 90 13.62 7.68 2.68
C ASN A 90 13.75 6.52 1.69
N SER A 91 14.20 6.80 0.46
CA SER A 91 14.45 5.80 -0.59
C SER A 91 15.60 4.83 -0.28
N SER A 92 16.35 5.04 0.81
CA SER A 92 17.39 4.13 1.33
C SER A 92 16.96 3.28 2.55
N SER A 93 15.66 3.28 2.88
CA SER A 93 15.09 2.41 3.92
C SER A 93 14.45 1.17 3.28
N THR A 94 14.88 -0.04 3.67
CA THR A 94 14.45 -1.34 3.10
C THR A 94 12.95 -1.71 3.23
N GLN A 95 12.10 -0.92 3.93
CA GLN A 95 10.63 -1.10 4.02
C GLN A 95 9.85 0.25 4.12
N SER A 96 10.15 1.24 3.28
CA SER A 96 9.66 2.62 3.40
C SER A 96 8.20 2.88 2.99
N GLY A 97 7.45 1.90 2.46
CA GLY A 97 6.06 2.12 2.03
C GLY A 97 5.17 0.90 2.29
N LEU A 98 4.23 1.01 3.21
CA LEU A 98 3.17 0.01 3.44
C LEU A 98 1.81 0.69 3.39
N ILE A 99 0.98 0.26 2.44
CA ILE A 99 -0.39 0.75 2.30
C ILE A 99 -1.34 -0.20 3.05
N ILE A 100 -2.17 0.35 3.94
CA ILE A 100 -3.19 -0.40 4.68
C ILE A 100 -4.55 0.30 4.50
N PRO A 101 -5.59 -0.38 3.98
CA PRO A 101 -6.94 0.20 3.93
C PRO A 101 -7.48 0.42 5.35
N ASP A 102 -8.25 1.49 5.55
CA ASP A 102 -8.99 1.69 6.79
C ASP A 102 -10.13 0.66 6.88
N PRO A 103 -10.22 -0.12 7.97
CA PRO A 103 -11.19 -1.21 8.07
C PRO A 103 -12.65 -0.73 8.17
N TYR A 104 -12.87 0.55 8.49
CA TYR A 104 -14.21 1.13 8.64
C TYR A 104 -14.59 2.03 7.47
N THR A 105 -13.60 2.63 6.80
CA THR A 105 -13.81 3.59 5.72
C THR A 105 -13.10 3.13 4.45
N PRO A 106 -13.77 2.43 3.52
CA PRO A 106 -13.15 1.82 2.35
C PRO A 106 -12.44 2.80 1.38
N THR A 107 -12.67 4.10 1.52
CA THR A 107 -12.03 5.14 0.71
C THR A 107 -10.78 5.73 1.36
N LEU A 108 -10.48 5.35 2.61
CA LEU A 108 -9.32 5.85 3.35
C LEU A 108 -8.24 4.78 3.44
N TYR A 109 -6.99 5.21 3.28
CA TYR A 109 -5.82 4.35 3.31
C TYR A 109 -4.72 4.99 4.13
N TYR A 110 -4.09 4.20 4.99
CA TYR A 110 -2.87 4.59 5.69
C TYR A 110 -1.66 4.21 4.85
N ILE A 111 -0.74 5.15 4.67
CA ILE A 111 0.60 4.86 4.15
C ILE A 111 1.56 4.97 5.31
N PHE A 112 2.13 3.85 5.75
CA PHE A 112 3.22 3.84 6.70
C PHE A 112 4.53 4.02 5.95
N SER A 113 5.36 4.94 6.43
CA SER A 113 6.68 5.20 5.87
C SER A 113 7.75 5.20 6.94
N VAL A 114 8.93 4.70 6.58
CA VAL A 114 10.09 4.66 7.46
C VAL A 114 11.08 5.71 6.98
N HIS A 115 11.44 6.61 7.87
CA HIS A 115 12.54 7.53 7.65
C HIS A 115 13.75 7.03 8.43
N THR A 116 14.81 6.62 7.74
CA THR A 116 16.14 6.50 8.32
C THR A 116 16.99 7.68 7.90
N ASN A 117 17.95 8.06 8.73
CA ASN A 117 19.09 8.82 8.24
C ASN A 117 20.37 8.13 8.66
N ASP A 118 21.27 7.94 7.70
CA ASP A 118 22.47 7.16 7.93
C ASP A 118 23.64 8.02 8.46
N ILE A 119 23.41 9.35 8.57
CA ILE A 119 24.46 10.35 8.81
C ILE A 119 24.36 11.01 10.19
N SER A 120 23.16 11.29 10.73
CA SER A 120 23.01 11.86 12.09
C SER A 120 21.55 11.87 12.55
N PRO A 121 21.15 11.23 13.65
CA PRO A 121 19.75 11.12 14.06
C PRO A 121 19.07 12.50 14.13
N THR A 122 18.02 12.67 13.33
CA THR A 122 17.13 13.84 13.35
C THR A 122 15.80 13.46 13.99
N ASN A 123 15.02 14.44 14.44
CA ASN A 123 13.69 14.20 15.01
C ASN A 123 12.68 13.56 14.04
N SER A 124 13.04 13.40 12.76
CA SER A 124 12.22 12.70 11.77
C SER A 124 12.57 11.22 11.63
N VAL A 125 13.61 10.68 12.27
CA VAL A 125 13.96 9.25 12.18
C VAL A 125 12.93 8.37 12.89
N GLY A 126 12.31 7.44 12.16
CA GLY A 126 11.41 6.39 12.65
C GLY A 126 10.19 6.18 11.74
N ILE A 127 9.12 5.61 12.30
CA ILE A 127 7.91 5.27 11.53
C ILE A 127 6.94 6.43 11.57
N HIS A 128 6.50 6.85 10.39
CA HIS A 128 5.43 7.81 10.17
C HIS A 128 4.26 7.10 9.50
N TYR A 129 3.10 7.72 9.56
CA TYR A 129 2.05 7.40 8.61
C TYR A 129 1.50 8.68 7.98
N SER A 130 0.92 8.55 6.80
CA SER A 130 0.07 9.54 6.15
C SER A 130 -1.26 8.90 5.79
N LEU A 131 -2.28 9.71 5.53
CA LEU A 131 -3.62 9.22 5.19
C LEU A 131 -3.98 9.69 3.79
N VAL A 132 -4.40 8.77 2.93
CA VAL A 132 -4.94 9.03 1.60
C VAL A 132 -6.45 8.89 1.65
N ASP A 133 -7.14 9.85 1.05
CA ASP A 133 -8.58 9.80 0.84
C ASP A 133 -8.89 9.74 -0.66
N MET A 134 -9.40 8.61 -1.12
CA MET A 134 -9.74 8.35 -2.52
C MET A 134 -11.00 9.07 -2.99
N THR A 135 -11.76 9.73 -2.10
CA THR A 135 -12.91 10.57 -2.51
C THR A 135 -12.48 11.93 -3.05
N LEU A 136 -11.23 12.33 -2.82
CA LEU A 136 -10.69 13.61 -3.23
C LEU A 136 -10.17 13.58 -4.68
N ASP A 137 -9.87 14.76 -5.21
CA ASP A 137 -9.30 14.96 -6.55
C ASP A 137 -10.06 14.19 -7.65
N SER A 138 -11.39 14.31 -7.63
CA SER A 138 -12.30 13.64 -8.58
C SER A 138 -12.10 12.11 -8.67
N GLY A 139 -11.73 11.47 -7.56
CA GLY A 139 -11.51 10.02 -7.50
C GLY A 139 -10.10 9.58 -7.89
N ASN A 140 -9.15 10.51 -8.00
CA ASN A 140 -7.72 10.22 -8.10
C ASN A 140 -7.04 10.16 -6.72
N GLY A 141 -7.73 10.62 -5.68
CA GLY A 141 -7.25 10.62 -4.30
C GLY A 141 -6.32 11.79 -3.99
N ALA A 142 -6.21 12.10 -2.70
CA ALA A 142 -5.24 13.08 -2.20
C ALA A 142 -4.70 12.67 -0.83
N VAL A 143 -3.46 13.06 -0.54
CA VAL A 143 -2.86 12.89 0.78
C VAL A 143 -3.42 13.98 1.72
N ILE A 144 -3.97 13.58 2.86
CA ILE A 144 -4.50 14.52 3.86
C ILE A 144 -3.33 15.18 4.62
N SER A 145 -3.19 16.49 4.46
CA SER A 145 -2.15 17.28 5.13
C SER A 145 -2.27 17.26 6.66
N GLY A 146 -1.13 17.28 7.35
CA GLY A 146 -1.06 17.46 8.82
C GLY A 146 -1.16 16.17 9.66
N LYS A 147 -1.40 15.00 9.06
CA LYS A 147 -1.42 13.70 9.77
C LYS A 147 -0.12 12.92 9.61
N LYS A 148 1.04 13.52 9.92
CA LYS A 148 2.34 12.83 10.00
C LYS A 148 2.66 12.55 11.46
N ILE A 149 2.18 11.41 11.98
CA ILE A 149 2.40 11.07 13.40
C ILE A 149 3.57 10.11 13.51
N PHE A 150 4.57 10.53 14.28
CA PHE A 150 5.68 9.69 14.71
C PHE A 150 5.17 8.57 15.62
N LEU A 151 5.44 7.32 15.24
CA LEU A 151 5.19 6.16 16.09
C LEU A 151 6.51 5.76 16.76
N CYS A 152 6.63 6.06 18.05
CA CYS A 152 7.68 5.48 18.88
C CYS A 152 7.51 3.95 18.93
N LEU A 153 8.61 3.19 18.95
CA LEU A 153 8.63 1.71 18.85
C LEU A 153 7.63 1.02 19.80
N SER A 154 7.38 1.59 20.98
CA SER A 154 6.43 1.06 21.97
C SER A 154 4.95 1.25 21.58
N MET A 155 4.63 2.22 20.72
CA MET A 155 3.28 2.49 20.21
C MET A 155 2.99 1.80 18.89
N VAL A 156 4.03 1.48 18.09
CA VAL A 156 3.92 0.74 16.82
C VAL A 156 3.24 -0.60 17.05
N TYR A 157 3.70 -1.37 18.05
CA TYR A 157 3.14 -2.68 18.35
C TYR A 157 1.65 -2.60 18.68
N LYS A 158 1.21 -1.64 19.49
CA LYS A 158 -0.21 -1.53 19.89
C LYS A 158 -1.12 -1.06 18.76
N LYS A 159 -0.66 -0.14 17.90
CA LYS A 159 -1.50 0.44 16.86
C LYS A 159 -1.56 -0.44 15.61
N VAL A 160 -0.42 -1.00 15.18
CA VAL A 160 -0.38 -1.99 14.09
C VAL A 160 -1.15 -3.25 14.48
N LEU A 161 -0.97 -3.76 15.70
CA LEU A 161 -1.73 -4.92 16.18
C LEU A 161 -3.23 -4.64 16.30
N LYS A 162 -3.64 -3.41 16.66
CA LYS A 162 -5.06 -3.04 16.71
C LYS A 162 -5.70 -2.92 15.32
N ILE A 163 -4.92 -2.53 14.31
CA ILE A 163 -5.38 -2.48 12.90
C ILE A 163 -5.38 -3.89 12.29
N LEU A 164 -4.46 -4.77 12.69
CA LEU A 164 -4.33 -6.13 12.14
C LEU A 164 -5.18 -7.20 12.86
N LEU A 165 -5.67 -6.95 14.08
CA LEU A 165 -6.47 -7.91 14.87
C LEU A 165 -7.97 -7.57 14.95
N GLN A 166 -8.48 -6.69 14.09
CA GLN A 166 -9.90 -6.32 14.01
C GLN A 166 -10.45 -6.68 12.63
#